data_AF-N1QWG9-F1
#
_entry.id   AF-N1QWG9-F1
#
_cell.length_a   1.000
_cell.length_b   1.000
_cell.length_c   1.000
_cell.angle_alpha   90.00
_cell.angle_beta   90.00
_cell.angle_gamma   90.00
#
_symmetry.space_group_name_H-M   'P 1'
#
loop_
_entity.id
_entity.type
_entity.pdbx_description
1 polymer ?
#
loop_
_entity_poly.entity_id
_entity_poly.type
_entity_poly.pdbx_seq_one_letter_code
_entity_poly.pdbx_strand_id
1 'polypeptide(L)' 'MAALLAGFAHHLEERTDHHLGYPFNLDFDFGALNQFQSFFINNVGDPFIESNYGVHSRQFEVAVLD' A
#
# COMPACT_ATOMS: atom_id res chain seq x y z
N MET A 1 -17.69 -14.28 9.13
CA MET A 1 -16.60 -13.37 8.67
C MET A 1 -15.94 -13.88 7.39
N ALA A 2 -15.40 -15.10 7.34
CA ALA A 2 -14.70 -15.62 6.15
C ALA A 2 -15.53 -15.57 4.85
N ALA A 3 -16.80 -16.00 4.87
CA ALA A 3 -17.66 -15.96 3.68
C ALA A 3 -17.94 -14.52 3.20
N LEU A 4 -18.05 -13.56 4.12
CA LEU A 4 -18.24 -12.14 3.78
C LEU A 4 -16.98 -11.58 3.10
N LEU A 5 -15.80 -11.91 3.63
CA LEU A 5 -14.52 -11.50 3.04
C LEU A 5 -14.31 -12.11 1.65
N ALA A 6 -14.63 -13.39 1.48
CA ALA A 6 -14.51 -14.06 0.19
C ALA A 6 -15.47 -13.47 -0.85
N GLY A 7 -16.74 -13.22 -0.47
CA GLY A 7 -17.70 -12.56 -1.35
C GLY A 7 -17.27 -11.14 -1.73
N PHE A 8 -16.67 -10.41 -0.79
CA PHE A 8 -16.13 -9.08 -1.06
C PHE A 8 -14.92 -9.11 -2.01
N ALA A 9 -13.98 -10.05 -1.82
CA ALA A 9 -12.83 -10.22 -2.71
C ALA A 9 -13.28 -10.51 -4.15
N HIS A 10 -14.19 -11.47 -4.32
CA HIS A 10 -14.74 -11.81 -5.63
C HIS A 10 -15.41 -10.61 -6.31
N HIS A 11 -16.20 -9.83 -5.55
CA HIS A 11 -16.81 -8.61 -6.06
C HIS A 11 -15.77 -7.62 -6.59
N LEU A 12 -14.65 -7.41 -5.90
CA LEU A 12 -13.60 -6.48 -6.34
C LEU A 12 -12.84 -6.98 -7.57
N GLU A 13 -12.61 -8.28 -7.69
CA GLU A 13 -12.02 -8.92 -8.87
C GLU A 13 -12.87 -8.62 -10.12
N GLU A 14 -14.19 -8.88 -10.06
CA GLU A 14 -15.10 -8.62 -11.18
C GLU A 14 -15.10 -7.14 -11.62
N ARG A 15 -15.01 -6.21 -10.66
CA ARG A 15 -14.97 -4.77 -10.96
C ARG A 15 -13.66 -4.34 -11.60
N THR A 16 -12.55 -4.98 -11.22
CA THR A 16 -11.21 -4.70 -11.75
C THR A 16 -11.11 -5.19 -13.20
N ASP A 17 -11.62 -6.37 -13.51
CA ASP A 17 -11.60 -6.96 -14.86
C ASP A 17 -12.32 -6.09 -15.91
N HIS A 18 -13.30 -5.30 -15.47
CA HIS A 18 -14.10 -4.42 -16.32
C HIS A 18 -13.78 -2.93 -16.11
N HIS A 19 -12.65 -2.62 -15.46
CA HIS A 19 -12.29 -1.25 -15.16
C HIS A 19 -11.83 -0.51 -16.42
N LEU A 20 -12.64 0.43 -16.87
CA LEU A 20 -12.37 1.29 -18.01
C LEU A 20 -12.76 2.74 -17.67
N GLY A 21 -12.06 3.70 -18.26
CA GLY A 21 -12.41 5.13 -18.16
C GLY A 21 -11.59 5.96 -17.18
N TYR A 22 -10.64 5.36 -16.45
CA TYR A 22 -9.66 6.07 -15.63
C TYR A 22 -8.24 5.54 -15.85
N PRO A 23 -7.22 6.41 -15.84
CA PRO A 23 -5.84 6.03 -16.08
C PRO A 23 -5.20 5.47 -14.80
N PHE A 24 -5.55 4.24 -14.42
CA PHE A 24 -4.91 3.52 -13.32
C PHE A 24 -4.08 2.36 -13.84
N ASN A 25 -2.92 2.12 -13.21
CA ASN A 25 -2.25 0.83 -13.33
C ASN A 25 -2.97 -0.15 -12.41
N LEU A 26 -3.55 -1.19 -12.99
CA LEU A 26 -4.26 -2.26 -12.28
C LEU A 26 -3.38 -3.50 -12.10
N ASP A 27 -2.21 -3.52 -12.73
CA ASP A 27 -1.23 -4.60 -12.66
C ASP A 27 -0.11 -4.21 -11.68
N PHE A 28 -0.28 -4.59 -10.42
CA PHE A 28 0.70 -4.38 -9.35
C PHE A 28 0.80 -5.61 -8.44
N ASP A 29 2.01 -5.92 -8.00
CA ASP A 29 2.31 -7.01 -7.06
C ASP A 29 2.83 -6.45 -5.73
N PHE A 30 2.01 -6.57 -4.68
CA PHE A 30 2.38 -6.18 -3.31
C PHE A 30 3.04 -7.30 -2.49
N GLY A 31 3.34 -8.45 -3.09
CA GLY A 31 3.89 -9.63 -2.42
C GLY A 31 5.13 -9.32 -1.56
N ALA A 32 6.07 -8.53 -2.09
CA ALA A 32 7.27 -8.12 -1.37
C ALA A 32 6.98 -7.23 -0.14
N LEU A 33 5.85 -6.50 -0.16
CA LEU A 33 5.45 -5.55 0.88
C LEU A 33 4.50 -6.14 1.93
N ASN A 34 3.90 -7.29 1.68
CA ASN A 34 2.91 -7.92 2.59
C ASN A 34 3.44 -8.10 4.01
N GLN A 35 4.71 -8.43 4.18
CA GLN A 35 5.37 -8.60 5.48
C GLN A 35 5.36 -7.33 6.35
N PHE A 36 5.17 -6.14 5.75
CA PHE A 36 5.20 -4.88 6.46
C PHE A 36 3.80 -4.39 6.89
N GLN A 37 2.71 -5.00 6.43
CA GLN A 37 1.34 -4.50 6.65
C GLN A 37 0.88 -4.57 8.12
N SER A 38 1.58 -5.31 8.97
CA SER A 38 1.27 -5.42 10.41
C SER A 38 1.95 -4.34 11.27
N PHE A 39 2.76 -3.45 10.69
CA PHE A 39 3.42 -2.36 11.42
C PHE A 39 2.68 -1.03 11.24
N PHE A 40 2.64 -0.23 12.30
CA PHE A 40 2.11 1.13 12.25
C PHE A 40 3.19 2.10 11.71
N ILE A 41 3.48 2.01 10.41
CA ILE A 41 4.51 2.82 9.76
C ILE A 41 4.02 4.26 9.60
N ASN A 42 4.82 5.24 10.03
CA ASN A 42 4.49 6.66 9.92
C ASN A 42 5.75 7.51 9.68
N ASN A 43 5.76 8.27 8.59
CA ASN A 43 6.86 9.19 8.23
C ASN A 43 6.61 10.60 8.76
N VAL A 44 6.17 10.71 10.02
CA VAL A 44 5.86 12.01 10.62
C VAL A 44 7.11 12.90 10.71
N GLY A 45 7.01 14.09 10.12
CA GLY A 45 8.08 15.08 10.08
C GLY A 45 8.61 15.29 8.67
N ASP A 46 9.80 15.86 8.60
CA ASP A 46 10.53 16.05 7.33
C ASP A 46 11.34 14.77 7.02
N PRO A 47 11.37 14.30 5.75
CA PRO A 47 12.07 13.06 5.38
C PRO A 47 13.58 13.12 5.57
N PHE A 48 14.18 14.32 5.62
CA PHE A 48 15.61 14.54 5.77
C PHE A 48 16.04 14.89 7.21
N ILE A 49 15.09 15.03 8.14
CA ILE A 49 15.34 15.38 9.55
C ILE A 49 14.88 14.23 10.45
N GLU A 50 15.73 13.83 11.40
CA GLU A 50 15.40 12.75 12.35
C GLU A 50 14.12 13.06 13.16
N SER A 51 13.29 12.03 13.36
CA SER A 51 11.99 12.12 14.03
C SER A 51 12.02 11.30 15.30
N ASN A 52 11.12 11.59 16.24
CA ASN A 52 10.99 10.81 17.46
C ASN A 52 10.17 9.52 17.28
N TYR A 53 9.57 9.31 16.09
CA TYR A 53 8.80 8.11 15.78
C TYR A 53 9.65 7.10 15.00
N GLY A 54 10.00 5.97 15.63
CA GLY A 54 10.97 5.01 15.09
C GLY A 54 10.43 3.97 14.09
N VAL A 55 9.11 3.84 13.94
CA VAL A 55 8.51 2.89 12.98
C VAL A 55 8.19 3.62 11.69
N HIS A 56 9.21 3.91 10.86
CA HIS A 56 9.06 4.72 9.66
C HIS A 56 9.77 4.11 8.43
N SER A 57 9.42 4.61 7.24
CA SER A 57 9.98 4.18 5.95
C SER A 57 10.76 5.30 5.22
N ARG A 58 11.12 6.39 5.92
CA ARG A 58 11.79 7.58 5.33
C ARG A 58 12.99 7.31 4.41
N GLN A 59 13.76 6.26 4.63
CA GLN A 59 14.83 5.87 3.69
C GLN A 59 14.28 5.53 2.29
N PHE A 60 13.14 4.86 2.22
CA PHE A 60 12.44 4.59 0.96
C PHE A 60 11.79 5.85 0.39
N GLU A 61 11.27 6.75 1.22
CA GLU A 61 10.73 8.04 0.78
C GLU A 61 11.79 8.88 0.08
N VAL A 62 12.96 9.05 0.70
CA VAL A 62 14.09 9.77 0.09
C VAL A 62 14.55 9.11 -1.21
N ALA A 63 14.66 7.77 -1.23
CA ALA A 63 15.08 7.04 -2.43
C ALA A 63 14.09 7.13 -3.61
N VAL A 64 12.83 7.54 -3.37
CA VAL A 64 11.84 7.80 -4.43
C VAL A 64 11.93 9.24 -4.95
N LEU A 65 12.43 10.17 -4.12
CA LEU A 65 12.64 11.56 -4.50
C LEU A 65 13.93 11.76 -5.32
N ASP A 66 14.93 10.91 -5.10
CA ASP A 66 16.17 10.83 -5.88
C ASP A 66 15.94 10.30 -7.30
#